data_AF-A0A933E458-F1
#
_entry.id   AF-A0A933E458-F1
#
_cell.length_a   1.000
_cell.length_b   1.000
_cell.length_c   1.000
_cell.angle_alpha   90.00
_cell.angle_beta   90.00
_cell.angle_gamma   90.00
#
_symmetry.space_group_name_H-M   'P 1'
#
loop_
_entity.id
_entity.type
_entity.pdbx_description
1 polymer ?
#
loop_
_entity_poly.entity_id
_entity_poly.type
_entity_poly.pdbx_seq_one_letter_code
_entity_poly.pdbx_strand_id
1 'polypeptide(L)'
;KSTIEWNQKDSVIKLISDDDFKMKAVIDIVTTKIFRRGIDIRTLEVGKVETGAAGLVKCDVKLKQGVPQETGKAIVKDIKEAKMKVQAQIQENQVRVSGKKRDDLQEAIALVKSKDYKLPLQFTNFRE
;
A
#
# COMPACT_ATOMS: atom_id res chain seq x y z
N LYS A 1 -24.98 -14.72 -7.47
CA LYS A 1 -23.64 -15.23 -7.75
C LYS A 1 -22.64 -14.14 -7.36
N SER A 2 -21.56 -14.50 -6.68
CA SER A 2 -20.50 -13.53 -6.37
C SER A 2 -19.28 -13.87 -7.20
N THR A 3 -18.82 -12.92 -8.02
CA THR A 3 -17.64 -13.06 -8.87
C THR A 3 -16.54 -12.17 -8.32
N ILE A 4 -15.34 -12.74 -8.15
CA ILE A 4 -14.15 -12.03 -7.69
C ILE A 4 -13.14 -12.13 -8.82
N GLU A 5 -12.83 -11.00 -9.45
CA GLU A 5 -11.82 -10.92 -10.51
C GLU A 5 -10.62 -10.13 -10.01
N TRP A 6 -9.44 -10.73 -10.08
CA TRP A 6 -8.19 -10.05 -9.79
C TRP A 6 -7.56 -9.57 -11.09
N ASN A 7 -7.41 -8.25 -11.24
CA ASN A 7 -6.63 -7.67 -12.31
C ASN A 7 -5.20 -7.38 -11.82
N GLN A 8 -4.25 -8.22 -12.22
CA GLN A 8 -2.84 -8.08 -11.83
C GLN A 8 -2.18 -6.83 -12.42
N LYS A 9 -2.58 -6.39 -13.61
CA LYS A 9 -1.97 -5.24 -14.29
C LYS A 9 -2.27 -3.93 -13.56
N ASP A 10 -3.52 -3.76 -13.16
CA ASP A 10 -3.98 -2.53 -12.49
C ASP A 10 -3.94 -2.64 -10.96
N SER A 11 -3.55 -3.79 -10.40
CA SER A 11 -3.62 -4.07 -8.97
C SER A 11 -5.02 -3.82 -8.38
N VAL A 12 -6.07 -4.16 -9.15
CA VAL A 12 -7.47 -3.95 -8.77
C VAL A 12 -8.17 -5.29 -8.61
N ILE A 13 -8.89 -5.46 -7.50
CA ILE A 13 -9.79 -6.58 -7.26
C ILE A 13 -11.21 -6.08 -7.56
N LYS A 14 -11.82 -6.60 -8.62
CA LYS A 14 -13.22 -6.33 -8.95
C LYS A 14 -14.10 -7.35 -8.25
N LEU A 15 -15.05 -6.86 -7.49
CA LEU A 15 -16.02 -7.66 -6.76
C LEU A 15 -17.40 -7.39 -7.35
N ILE A 16 -18.09 -8.43 -7.79
CA ILE A 16 -19.43 -8.36 -8.34
C ILE A 16 -20.32 -9.29 -7.50
N SER A 17 -21.44 -8.78 -6.98
CA SER A 17 -22.41 -9.58 -6.24
C SER A 17 -23.85 -9.16 -6.59
N ASP A 18 -24.85 -9.94 -6.18
CA ASP A 18 -26.26 -9.60 -6.44
C ASP A 18 -26.92 -8.74 -5.35
N ASP A 19 -26.24 -8.52 -4.22
CA ASP A 19 -26.83 -7.83 -3.07
C ASP A 19 -25.77 -7.11 -2.23
N ASP A 20 -26.10 -5.95 -1.67
CA ASP A 20 -25.22 -5.16 -0.80
C ASP A 20 -24.76 -5.91 0.46
N PHE A 21 -25.61 -6.74 1.07
CA PHE A 21 -25.23 -7.55 2.22
C PHE A 21 -24.20 -8.61 1.83
N LYS A 22 -24.41 -9.28 0.69
CA LYS A 22 -23.44 -10.26 0.17
C LYS A 22 -22.14 -9.57 -0.22
N MET A 23 -22.21 -8.37 -0.77
CA MET A 23 -21.03 -7.59 -1.13
C MET A 23 -20.19 -7.22 0.09
N LYS A 24 -20.81 -6.77 1.18
CA LYS A 24 -20.10 -6.51 2.45
C LYS A 24 -19.44 -7.76 3.00
N ALA A 25 -20.13 -8.91 2.98
CA ALA A 25 -19.55 -10.18 3.42
C ALA A 25 -18.35 -10.60 2.55
N VAL A 26 -18.43 -10.40 1.23
CA VAL A 26 -17.32 -10.68 0.31
C VAL A 26 -16.13 -9.76 0.59
N ILE A 27 -16.35 -8.45 0.79
CA ILE A 27 -15.30 -7.49 1.15
C ILE A 27 -14.63 -7.91 2.47
N ASP A 28 -15.39 -8.33 3.46
CA ASP A 28 -14.86 -8.76 4.76
C ASP A 28 -13.99 -10.02 4.63
N ILE A 29 -14.44 -11.01 3.85
CA ILE A 29 -13.65 -12.21 3.55
C ILE A 29 -12.35 -11.87 2.82
N VAL A 30 -12.41 -10.96 1.84
CA VAL A 30 -11.24 -10.50 1.09
C VAL A 30 -10.27 -9.78 2.02
N THR A 31 -10.75 -8.85 2.82
CA THR A 31 -9.96 -8.10 3.82
C THR A 31 -9.30 -9.05 4.82
N THR A 32 -10.05 -10.00 5.37
CA THR A 32 -9.55 -11.01 6.32
C THR A 32 -8.47 -11.89 5.69
N LYS A 33 -8.66 -12.32 4.45
CA LYS A 33 -7.66 -13.13 3.73
C LYS A 33 -6.38 -12.33 3.43
N ILE A 34 -6.51 -11.04 3.14
CA ILE A 34 -5.37 -10.15 2.86
C ILE A 34 -4.60 -9.84 4.14
N PHE A 35 -5.31 -9.56 5.24
CA PHE A 35 -4.72 -9.37 6.56
C PHE A 35 -3.97 -10.63 7.04
N ARG A 36 -4.57 -11.83 6.86
CA ARG A 36 -3.89 -13.11 7.16
C ARG A 36 -2.62 -13.36 6.35
N ARG A 37 -2.45 -12.69 5.21
CA ARG A 37 -1.24 -12.75 4.37
C ARG A 37 -0.19 -11.71 4.78
N GLY A 38 -0.40 -10.97 5.86
CA GLY A 38 0.53 -9.96 6.36
C GLY A 38 0.50 -8.65 5.56
N ILE A 39 -0.54 -8.44 4.75
CA ILE A 39 -0.75 -7.19 4.02
C ILE A 39 -1.67 -6.30 4.89
N ASP A 40 -1.18 -5.12 5.26
CA ASP A 40 -1.92 -4.18 6.10
C ASP A 40 -3.11 -3.59 5.33
N ILE A 41 -4.25 -3.47 6.02
CA ILE A 41 -5.53 -3.06 5.44
C ILE A 41 -5.44 -1.64 4.84
N ARG A 42 -4.51 -0.81 5.32
CA ARG A 42 -4.23 0.54 4.80
C ARG A 42 -3.73 0.54 3.36
N THR A 43 -3.26 -0.58 2.82
CA THR A 43 -2.93 -0.69 1.39
C THR A 43 -4.16 -0.86 0.51
N LEU A 44 -5.31 -1.22 1.08
CA LEU A 44 -6.55 -1.38 0.32
C LEU A 44 -7.32 -0.07 0.29
N GLU A 45 -7.62 0.38 -0.92
CA GLU A 45 -8.59 1.43 -1.16
C GLU A 45 -9.86 0.78 -1.69
N VAL A 46 -10.83 0.59 -0.80
CA VAL A 46 -12.15 0.08 -1.15
C VAL A 46 -12.89 1.21 -1.86
N GLY A 47 -13.12 1.05 -3.16
CA GLY A 47 -13.91 1.97 -3.96
C GLY A 47 -15.38 1.96 -3.58
N LYS A 48 -16.13 2.91 -4.13
CA LYS A 48 -17.56 3.02 -3.91
C LYS A 48 -18.28 1.77 -4.46
N VAL A 49 -19.29 1.31 -3.74
CA VAL A 49 -20.20 0.27 -4.24
C VAL A 49 -21.13 0.91 -5.26
N GLU A 50 -21.04 0.45 -6.50
CA GLU A 50 -21.85 0.89 -7.62
C GLU A 50 -22.88 -0.18 -7.97
N THR A 51 -24.16 0.19 -7.98
CA THR A 51 -25.22 -0.64 -8.54
C THR A 51 -25.13 -0.62 -10.06
N GLY A 52 -24.78 -1.76 -10.65
CA GLY A 52 -24.78 -2.01 -12.08
C GLY A 52 -26.15 -2.41 -12.64
N ALA A 53 -26.18 -2.63 -13.95
CA ALA A 53 -27.37 -3.09 -14.66
C ALA A 53 -27.84 -4.46 -14.14
N ALA A 54 -29.17 -4.64 -14.07
CA ALA A 54 -29.86 -5.84 -13.58
C ALA A 54 -29.75 -6.11 -12.06
N GLY A 55 -29.50 -5.09 -11.24
CA GLY A 55 -29.51 -5.21 -9.77
C GLY A 55 -28.23 -5.81 -9.16
N LEU A 56 -27.18 -5.97 -9.97
CA LEU A 56 -25.87 -6.40 -9.50
C LEU A 56 -25.13 -5.23 -8.86
N VAL A 57 -24.47 -5.46 -7.74
CA VAL A 57 -23.55 -4.50 -7.11
C VAL A 57 -22.11 -4.82 -7.50
N LYS A 58 -21.35 -3.77 -7.81
CA LYS A 58 -19.94 -3.82 -8.18
C LYS A 58 -19.15 -2.97 -7.18
N CYS A 59 -18.01 -3.44 -6.74
CA CYS A 59 -17.04 -2.54 -6.12
C CYS A 59 -15.62 -2.95 -6.48
N ASP A 60 -14.83 -1.92 -6.77
CA ASP A 60 -13.44 -2.05 -7.14
C ASP A 60 -12.58 -1.77 -5.91
N VAL A 61 -11.79 -2.75 -5.49
CA VAL A 61 -10.81 -2.59 -4.41
C VAL A 61 -9.44 -2.42 -5.05
N LYS A 62 -8.89 -1.21 -4.96
CA LYS A 62 -7.54 -0.92 -5.46
C LYS A 62 -6.52 -1.28 -4.41
N LEU A 63 -5.46 -1.99 -4.80
CA LEU A 63 -4.32 -2.28 -3.96
C LEU A 63 -3.21 -1.27 -4.24
N LYS A 64 -2.87 -0.46 -3.24
CA LYS A 64 -1.71 0.44 -3.31
C LYS A 64 -0.44 -0.39 -3.21
N GLN A 65 0.14 -0.70 -4.36
CA GLN A 65 1.42 -1.40 -4.47
C GLN A 65 2.55 -0.39 -4.67
N GLY A 66 3.57 -0.50 -3.82
CA GLY A 66 4.73 0.38 -3.86
C GLY A 66 4.53 1.74 -3.18
N VAL A 67 5.60 2.53 -3.19
CA VAL A 67 5.64 3.88 -2.64
C VAL A 67 5.26 4.86 -3.77
N PRO A 68 4.11 5.55 -3.68
CA PRO A 68 3.74 6.57 -4.65
C PRO A 68 4.83 7.64 -4.73
N GLN A 69 5.03 8.24 -5.91
CA GLN A 69 6.06 9.26 -6.11
C GLN A 69 5.92 10.44 -5.13
N GLU A 70 4.69 10.81 -4.76
CA GLU A 70 4.41 11.84 -3.75
C GLU A 70 4.95 11.46 -2.38
N THR A 71 4.63 10.26 -1.89
CA THR A 71 5.15 9.73 -0.62
C THR A 71 6.67 9.56 -0.68
N GLY A 72 7.21 9.08 -1.79
CA GLY A 72 8.66 8.92 -1.98
C GLY A 72 9.39 10.26 -1.92
N LYS A 73 8.83 11.31 -2.52
CA LYS A 73 9.35 12.68 -2.41
C LYS A 73 9.30 13.20 -0.98
N ALA A 74 8.21 12.93 -0.25
CA ALA A 74 8.09 13.30 1.16
C ALA A 74 9.18 12.64 2.01
N ILE A 75 9.39 11.33 1.86
CA ILE A 75 10.43 10.58 2.57
C ILE A 75 11.83 11.16 2.27
N VAL A 76 12.13 11.41 0.99
CA VAL A 76 13.44 12.00 0.60
C VAL A 76 13.62 13.39 1.18
N LYS A 77 12.56 14.21 1.22
CA LYS A 77 12.60 15.55 1.81
C LYS A 77 12.85 15.46 3.32
N ASP A 78 12.14 14.56 4.01
CA ASP A 78 12.27 14.35 5.44
C ASP A 78 13.67 13.89 5.85
N ILE A 79 14.27 12.98 5.09
CA ILE A 79 15.66 12.52 5.31
C ILE A 79 16.66 13.67 5.11
N LYS A 80 16.43 14.55 4.12
CA LYS A 80 17.27 15.73 3.89
C LYS A 80 17.11 16.78 4.99
N GLU A 81 15.89 17.03 5.46
CA GLU A 81 15.59 17.96 6.55
C GLU A 81 16.22 17.51 7.88
N ALA A 82 16.26 16.20 8.13
CA ALA A 82 16.95 15.62 9.28
C ALA A 82 18.48 15.71 9.21
N LYS A 83 19.06 16.23 8.11
CA LYS A 83 20.51 16.39 7.88
C LYS A 83 21.32 15.11 8.15
N MET A 84 20.72 13.96 7.87
CA MET A 84 21.36 12.66 8.08
C MET A 84 22.48 12.43 7.06
N LYS A 85 23.50 11.66 7.43
CA LYS A 85 24.63 11.31 6.54
C LYS A 85 24.29 10.17 5.57
N VAL A 86 23.03 10.10 5.14
CA VAL A 86 22.50 9.08 4.23
C VAL A 86 21.91 9.75 2.98
N GLN A 87 22.02 9.08 1.84
CA GLN A 87 21.48 9.50 0.57
C GLN A 87 20.22 8.69 0.27
N ALA A 88 19.08 9.38 0.08
CA ALA A 88 17.83 8.77 -0.36
C ALA A 88 17.58 9.03 -1.86
N GLN A 89 17.22 7.99 -2.60
CA GLN A 89 16.90 8.03 -4.03
C GLN A 89 15.58 7.29 -4.28
N ILE A 90 14.73 7.84 -5.15
CA ILE A 90 13.48 7.21 -5.56
C ILE A 90 13.78 6.32 -6.77
N GLN A 91 13.50 5.02 -6.64
CA GLN A 91 13.62 4.01 -7.69
C GLN A 91 12.23 3.50 -8.04
N GLU A 92 11.59 4.12 -9.03
CA GLU A 92 10.21 3.84 -9.45
C GLU A 92 9.23 3.84 -8.26
N ASN A 93 8.91 2.66 -7.74
CA ASN A 93 7.95 2.43 -6.67
C ASN A 93 8.62 2.14 -5.31
N GLN A 94 9.92 2.38 -5.17
CA GLN A 94 10.69 2.15 -3.94
C GLN A 94 11.60 3.33 -3.63
N VAL A 95 11.94 3.53 -2.35
CA VAL A 95 12.94 4.52 -1.93
C VAL A 95 14.18 3.77 -1.44
N ARG A 96 15.30 3.94 -2.13
CA ARG A 96 16.60 3.40 -1.72
C ARG A 96 17.29 4.41 -0.81
N VAL A 97 17.73 3.96 0.35
CA VAL A 97 18.56 4.75 1.27
C VAL A 97 19.93 4.10 1.36
N SER A 98 20.98 4.87 1.08
CA SER A 98 22.38 4.44 1.12
C SER A 98 23.16 5.30 2.11
N GLY A 99 24.04 4.70 2.90
CA GLY A 99 24.84 5.40 3.90
C GLY A 99 26.16 4.67 4.16
N LYS A 100 27.17 5.39 4.66
CA LYS A 100 28.49 4.78 4.97
C LYS A 100 28.49 4.02 6.29
N LYS A 101 27.64 4.42 7.24
CA LYS A 101 27.53 3.78 8.56
C LYS A 101 26.17 3.12 8.69
N ARG A 102 26.18 1.95 9.34
CA ARG A 102 24.96 1.21 9.66
C ARG A 102 24.10 1.95 10.69
N ASP A 103 24.70 2.70 11.61
CA ASP A 103 23.99 3.50 12.61
C ASP A 103 23.13 4.58 11.96
N ASP A 104 23.70 5.34 11.01
CA ASP A 104 22.98 6.37 10.26
C ASP A 104 21.78 5.78 9.48
N LEU A 105 21.91 4.55 8.98
CA LEU A 105 20.82 3.82 8.31
C LEU A 105 19.71 3.39 9.29
N GLN A 106 20.07 2.96 10.50
CA GLN A 106 19.09 2.62 11.53
C GLN A 106 18.34 3.86 12.03
N GLU A 107 19.03 4.98 12.20
CA GLU A 107 18.39 6.25 12.55
C GLU A 107 17.41 6.70 11.47
N ALA A 108 17.78 6.58 10.18
CA ALA A 108 16.88 6.90 9.08
C ALA A 108 15.62 6.04 9.09
N ILE A 109 15.74 4.75 9.41
CA ILE A 109 14.59 3.85 9.59
C ILE A 109 13.71 4.31 10.76
N ALA A 110 14.31 4.68 11.89
CA ALA A 110 13.58 5.18 13.05
C ALA A 110 12.81 6.47 12.73
N LEU A 111 13.44 7.42 12.02
CA LEU A 111 12.79 8.65 11.58
C LEU A 111 11.59 8.38 10.67
N VAL A 112 11.76 7.50 9.68
CA VAL A 112 10.68 7.16 8.73
C VAL A 112 9.56 6.39 9.44
N LYS A 113 9.87 5.54 10.43
CA LYS A 113 8.84 4.88 11.26
C LYS A 113 8.10 5.85 12.18
N SER A 114 8.78 6.91 12.65
CA SER A 114 8.19 7.92 13.52
C SER A 114 7.23 8.86 12.78
N LYS A 115 7.31 8.93 11.45
CA LYS A 115 6.43 9.76 10.62
C LYS A 115 5.29 8.93 10.04
N ASP A 116 4.09 9.48 10.04
CA ASP A 116 2.91 8.83 9.48
C ASP A 116 2.76 9.19 8.00
N TYR A 117 3.16 8.27 7.12
CA TYR A 117 3.02 8.41 5.67
C TYR A 117 1.70 7.83 5.14
N LYS A 118 0.76 7.46 6.04
CA LYS A 118 -0.53 6.81 5.73
C LYS A 118 -0.40 5.53 4.89
N LEU A 119 0.80 4.96 4.84
CA LEU A 119 1.15 3.77 4.09
C LEU A 119 2.00 2.87 4.98
N PRO A 120 1.73 1.55 4.98
CA PRO A 120 2.57 0.59 5.67
C PRO A 120 3.90 0.47 4.92
N LEU A 121 4.94 1.14 5.44
CA LEU A 121 6.28 1.09 4.86
C LEU A 121 7.02 -0.16 5.35
N GLN A 122 7.62 -0.88 4.41
CA GLN A 122 8.48 -2.02 4.69
C GLN A 122 9.93 -1.62 4.42
N PHE A 123 10.82 -1.99 5.33
CA PHE A 123 12.26 -1.77 5.18
C PHE A 123 12.88 -3.12 4.86
N THR A 124 13.29 -3.31 3.61
CA THR A 124 13.79 -4.59 3.09
C THR A 124 15.09 -4.37 2.32
N ASN A 125 15.73 -5.47 1.90
CA ASN A 125 16.94 -5.44 1.04
C ASN A 125 18.10 -4.65 1.67
N PHE A 126 18.42 -4.97 2.93
CA PHE A 126 19.64 -4.50 3.59
C PHE A 126 20.87 -5.06 2.86
N ARG A 127 21.79 -4.16 2.47
CA ARG A 127 23.03 -4.51 1.78
C ARG A 127 24.21 -3.91 2.55
N GLU A 128 25.33 -4.63 2.51
CA GLU A 128 26.63 -4.16 3.04
C GLU A 128 27.31 -3.18 2.08
#